data_AF-B6Z1Z0-F1
#
_entry.id   AF-B6Z1Z0-F1
#
_cell.length_a   1.000
_cell.length_b   1.000
_cell.length_c   1.000
_cell.angle_alpha   90.00
_cell.angle_beta   90.00
_cell.angle_gamma   90.00
#
_symmetry.space_group_name_H-M   'P 1'
#
loop_
_entity.id
_entity.type
_entity.pdbx_description
1 polymer ?
#
loop_
_entity_poly.entity_id
_entity_poly.type
_entity_poly.pdbx_seq_one_letter_code
_entity_poly.pdbx_strand_id
1 'polypeptide(L)'
;MLTYLSIFCFFIAVISTGDCHSFRNCSYHGKLYDFGEHFMDNCKSCECTEGGIVLCMGIADCSEPYVCHHNGTAYKAGEKFPAPTGECTCTYDRGIICSVNKKVH
;
A
#
# COMPACT_ATOMS: atom_id res chain seq x y z
N MET A 1 -52.53 -7.05 -30.19
CA MET A 1 -51.35 -6.20 -29.91
C MET A 1 -51.38 -5.63 -28.48
N LEU A 2 -51.59 -6.45 -27.45
CA LEU A 2 -51.48 -5.99 -26.05
C LEU A 2 -50.72 -6.97 -25.13
N THR A 3 -50.38 -8.17 -25.61
CA THR A 3 -49.62 -9.17 -24.85
C THR A 3 -48.10 -9.02 -24.99
N TYR A 4 -47.62 -8.29 -26.01
CA TYR A 4 -46.18 -8.04 -26.23
C TYR A 4 -45.64 -6.84 -25.43
N LEU A 5 -46.52 -5.92 -25.02
CA LEU A 5 -46.15 -4.71 -24.28
C LEU A 5 -45.91 -4.99 -22.78
N SER A 6 -46.43 -6.11 -22.26
CA SER A 6 -46.25 -6.50 -20.85
C SER A 6 -44.96 -7.30 -20.62
N ILE A 7 -44.50 -8.06 -21.62
CA ILE A 7 -43.30 -8.91 -21.52
C ILE A 7 -42.01 -8.08 -21.60
N PHE A 8 -42.02 -6.97 -22.34
CA PHE A 8 -40.85 -6.07 -22.36
C PHE A 8 -40.57 -5.49 -20.97
N CYS A 9 -41.57 -5.16 -20.16
CA CYS A 9 -41.35 -4.61 -18.82
C CYS A 9 -40.68 -5.58 -17.83
N PHE A 10 -40.78 -6.90 -18.05
CA PHE A 10 -40.14 -7.88 -17.15
C PHE A 10 -38.67 -8.15 -17.47
N PHE A 11 -38.17 -7.79 -18.65
CA PHE A 11 -36.75 -7.90 -18.96
C PHE A 11 -35.94 -6.65 -18.59
N ILE A 12 -36.56 -5.46 -18.52
CA ILE A 12 -35.83 -4.23 -18.16
C ILE A 12 -35.56 -4.06 -16.66
N ALA A 13 -36.17 -4.86 -15.78
CA ALA A 13 -35.92 -4.77 -14.34
C ALA A 13 -34.68 -5.58 -13.88
N VAL A 14 -34.12 -6.45 -14.73
CA VAL A 14 -32.99 -7.33 -14.36
C VAL A 14 -31.61 -6.74 -14.73
N ILE A 15 -31.54 -5.69 -15.56
CA ILE A 15 -30.25 -5.21 -16.11
C ILE A 15 -29.74 -3.91 -15.46
N SER A 16 -30.38 -3.40 -14.40
CA SER A 16 -29.90 -2.16 -13.76
C SER A 16 -30.10 -2.10 -12.25
N THR A 17 -29.83 -3.21 -11.56
CA THR A 17 -29.10 -3.09 -10.29
C THR A 17 -27.62 -3.11 -10.63
N GLY A 18 -27.19 -2.14 -11.45
CA GLY A 18 -25.81 -1.73 -11.39
C GLY A 18 -25.67 -1.09 -10.04
N ASP A 19 -25.42 -1.90 -9.01
CA ASP A 19 -24.92 -1.40 -7.75
C ASP A 19 -23.74 -0.55 -8.18
N CYS A 20 -23.87 0.77 -8.02
CA CYS A 20 -22.74 1.66 -8.15
C CYS A 20 -21.88 1.27 -6.96
N HIS A 21 -21.10 0.20 -7.12
CA HIS A 21 -20.08 -0.25 -6.21
C HIS A 21 -19.03 0.84 -6.29
N SER A 22 -19.35 1.96 -5.63
CA SER A 22 -18.41 3.01 -5.30
C SER A 22 -17.43 2.30 -4.39
N PHE A 23 -16.40 1.75 -5.01
CA PHE A 23 -15.33 1.09 -4.31
C PHE A 23 -14.57 2.23 -3.63
N ARG A 24 -15.03 2.54 -2.41
CA ARG A 24 -14.57 3.67 -1.59
C ARG A 24 -13.28 3.36 -0.86
N ASN A 25 -12.81 2.13 -0.95
CA ASN A 25 -11.65 1.64 -0.23
C ASN A 25 -10.63 1.18 -1.28
N CYS A 26 -9.41 0.85 -0.93
CA CYS A 26 -8.47 0.18 -1.82
C CYS A 26 -7.92 -1.02 -1.10
N SER A 27 -7.88 -2.18 -1.76
CA SER A 27 -7.18 -3.34 -1.24
C SER A 27 -5.78 -3.37 -1.82
N TYR A 28 -4.77 -3.22 -0.98
CA TYR A 28 -3.36 -3.20 -1.40
C TYR A 28 -2.50 -4.00 -0.43
N HIS A 29 -1.79 -5.00 -0.97
CA HIS A 29 -1.00 -5.97 -0.19
C HIS A 29 -1.76 -6.61 1.00
N GLY A 30 -3.06 -6.87 0.82
CA GLY A 30 -3.92 -7.46 1.85
C GLY A 30 -4.34 -6.49 2.97
N LYS A 31 -4.01 -5.19 2.84
CA LYS A 31 -4.54 -4.12 3.70
C LYS A 31 -5.61 -3.33 2.97
N LEU A 32 -6.57 -2.81 3.73
CA LEU A 32 -7.59 -1.90 3.24
C LEU A 32 -7.18 -0.46 3.56
N TYR A 33 -7.33 0.42 2.58
CA TYR A 33 -7.09 1.86 2.67
C TYR A 33 -8.38 2.59 2.29
N ASP A 34 -8.68 3.73 2.88
CA ASP A 34 -9.86 4.52 2.54
C ASP A 34 -9.61 5.42 1.31
N PHE A 35 -10.67 5.85 0.64
CA PHE A 35 -10.57 6.79 -0.48
C PHE A 35 -9.89 8.09 -0.05
N GLY A 36 -8.89 8.51 -0.83
CA GLY A 36 -8.02 9.64 -0.54
C GLY A 36 -6.95 9.35 0.50
N GLU A 37 -6.85 8.12 1.01
CA GLU A 37 -5.78 7.74 1.93
C GLU A 37 -4.45 7.66 1.19
N HIS A 38 -3.45 8.35 1.74
CA HIS A 38 -2.08 8.29 1.27
C HIS A 38 -1.27 7.37 2.16
N PHE A 39 -0.49 6.48 1.56
CA PHE A 39 0.38 5.56 2.25
C PHE A 39 1.70 5.37 1.51
N MET A 40 2.70 4.87 2.21
CA MET A 40 4.01 4.57 1.62
C MET A 40 4.11 3.07 1.37
N ASP A 41 4.42 2.70 0.12
CA ASP A 41 4.90 1.35 -0.21
C ASP A 41 6.37 1.47 -0.62
N ASN A 42 7.26 1.17 0.34
CA ASN A 42 8.70 1.34 0.19
C ASN A 42 9.03 2.81 -0.17
N CYS A 43 9.34 3.03 -1.43
CA CYS A 43 9.73 4.32 -1.97
C CYS A 43 8.70 4.97 -2.89
N LYS A 44 7.50 4.39 -2.92
CA LYS A 44 6.41 4.91 -3.69
C LYS A 44 5.44 5.57 -2.74
N SER A 45 5.08 6.81 -3.03
CA SER A 45 3.93 7.43 -2.41
C SER A 45 2.71 6.92 -3.15
N CYS A 46 1.83 6.23 -2.43
CA CYS A 46 0.63 5.64 -2.96
C CYS A 46 -0.61 6.39 -2.46
N GLU A 47 -1.63 6.49 -3.29
CA GLU A 47 -2.91 7.08 -2.98
C GLU A 47 -4.02 6.14 -3.42
N CYS A 48 -5.01 5.95 -2.55
CA CYS A 48 -6.25 5.28 -2.91
C CYS A 48 -7.20 6.25 -3.63
N THR A 49 -7.42 6.02 -4.92
CA THR A 49 -8.24 6.88 -5.77
C THR A 49 -9.63 6.29 -6.01
N GLU A 50 -10.46 7.04 -6.76
CA GLU A 50 -11.83 6.65 -7.08
C GLU A 50 -11.86 5.29 -7.80
N GLY A 51 -12.87 4.47 -7.46
CA GLY A 51 -13.03 3.15 -8.05
C GLY A 51 -12.09 2.07 -7.49
N GLY A 52 -11.42 2.34 -6.37
CA GLY A 52 -10.59 1.34 -5.70
C GLY A 52 -9.20 1.13 -6.25
N ILE A 53 -8.75 2.10 -7.03
CA ILE A 53 -7.47 2.04 -7.71
C ILE A 53 -6.41 2.62 -6.78
N VAL A 54 -5.27 1.93 -6.66
CA VAL A 54 -4.08 2.50 -5.98
C VAL A 54 -3.14 3.05 -7.03
N LEU A 55 -2.83 4.34 -6.93
CA LEU A 55 -1.82 5.00 -7.74
C LEU A 55 -0.56 5.20 -6.91
N CYS A 56 0.56 4.64 -7.36
CA CYS A 56 1.85 4.75 -6.69
C CYS A 56 2.85 5.51 -7.56
N MET A 57 3.38 6.62 -7.04
CA MET A 57 4.42 7.43 -7.69
C MET A 57 5.78 7.19 -7.03
N GLY A 58 6.79 6.87 -7.84
CA GLY A 58 8.17 6.75 -7.36
C GLY A 58 8.72 8.12 -6.97
N ILE A 59 9.40 8.19 -5.83
CA ILE A 59 10.08 9.42 -5.39
C ILE A 59 11.40 9.57 -6.15
N ALA A 60 11.71 10.78 -6.64
CA ALA A 60 12.85 11.04 -7.53
C ALA A 60 14.21 10.64 -6.93
N ASP A 61 14.42 10.84 -5.63
CA ASP A 61 15.62 10.42 -4.90
C ASP A 61 15.54 8.97 -4.42
N CYS A 62 14.95 8.12 -5.24
CA CYS A 62 14.93 6.69 -4.99
C CYS A 62 15.72 5.92 -6.02
N SER A 63 17.02 5.85 -5.74
CA SER A 63 17.86 4.84 -6.37
C SER A 63 17.51 3.50 -5.72
N GLU A 64 16.68 2.70 -6.38
CA GLU A 64 16.61 1.28 -6.05
C GLU A 64 17.90 0.59 -6.51
N PRO A 65 18.52 -0.25 -5.66
CA PRO A 65 18.09 -0.61 -4.31
C PRO A 65 18.48 0.45 -3.26
N TYR A 66 17.52 0.89 -2.44
CA TYR A 66 17.82 1.72 -1.27
C TYR A 66 18.72 0.95 -0.30
N VAL A 67 19.78 1.60 0.17
CA VAL A 67 20.72 1.06 1.14
C VAL A 67 20.91 2.03 2.31
N CYS A 68 20.97 1.48 3.51
CA CYS A 68 21.42 2.23 4.69
C CYS A 68 22.95 2.16 4.77
N HIS A 69 23.61 3.29 4.98
CA HIS A 69 25.04 3.32 5.29
C HIS A 69 25.27 3.39 6.80
N HIS A 70 25.95 2.39 7.36
CA HIS A 70 26.34 2.38 8.77
C HIS A 70 27.80 1.94 8.91
N ASN A 71 28.61 2.80 9.53
CA ASN A 71 30.04 2.58 9.76
C ASN A 71 30.84 2.24 8.48
N GLY A 72 30.50 2.90 7.36
CA GLY A 72 31.16 2.67 6.06
C GLY A 72 30.63 1.46 5.27
N THR A 73 29.73 0.66 5.84
CA THR A 73 29.11 -0.49 5.17
C THR A 73 27.71 -0.14 4.68
N ALA A 74 27.32 -0.64 3.51
CA ALA A 74 25.98 -0.51 2.95
C ALA A 74 25.14 -1.75 3.27
N TYR A 75 23.94 -1.56 3.80
CA TYR A 75 22.98 -2.60 4.17
C TYR A 75 21.70 -2.42 3.38
N LYS A 76 21.12 -3.50 2.86
CA LYS A 76 19.87 -3.43 2.09
C LYS A 76 18.67 -3.20 3.01
N ALA A 77 17.59 -2.63 2.49
CA ALA A 77 16.33 -2.56 3.21
C ALA A 77 15.88 -3.97 3.69
N GLY A 78 15.49 -4.07 4.95
CA GLY A 78 15.18 -5.33 5.65
C GLY A 78 16.38 -6.05 6.26
N GLU A 79 17.61 -5.64 5.94
CA GLU A 79 18.82 -6.31 6.46
C GLU A 79 19.08 -5.96 7.92
N LYS A 80 19.39 -6.99 8.71
CA LYS A 80 19.81 -6.88 10.10
C LYS A 80 21.32 -6.95 10.19
N PHE A 81 21.90 -6.12 11.05
CA PHE A 81 23.34 -6.08 11.25
C PHE A 81 23.71 -5.82 12.71
N PRO A 82 24.83 -6.40 13.19
CA PRO A 82 25.32 -6.19 14.53
C PRO A 82 25.84 -4.75 14.70
N ALA A 83 25.52 -4.14 15.84
CA ALA A 83 26.01 -2.84 16.25
C ALA A 83 26.56 -2.91 17.68
N PRO A 84 27.35 -1.90 18.13
CA PRO A 84 28.00 -1.95 19.45
C PRO A 84 27.03 -2.16 20.63
N THR A 85 25.77 -1.71 20.50
CA THR A 85 24.77 -1.74 21.56
C THR A 85 23.69 -2.81 21.38
N GLY A 86 23.74 -3.61 20.32
CA GLY A 86 22.72 -4.61 20.00
C GLY A 86 22.65 -4.95 18.51
N GLU A 87 21.43 -5.16 18.01
CA GLU A 87 21.17 -5.42 16.59
C GLU A 87 20.42 -4.22 16.01
N CYS A 88 20.84 -3.79 14.81
CA CYS A 88 20.16 -2.76 14.04
C CYS A 88 19.54 -3.37 12.78
N THR A 89 18.47 -2.76 12.30
CA THR A 89 17.78 -3.15 11.06
C THR A 89 17.70 -1.93 10.15
N CYS A 90 18.12 -2.08 8.88
CA CYS A 90 17.84 -1.10 7.84
C CYS A 90 16.36 -1.23 7.44
N THR A 91 15.56 -0.19 7.63
CA THR A 91 14.12 -0.23 7.36
C THR A 91 13.79 0.14 5.92
N TYR A 92 12.65 -0.36 5.43
CA TYR A 92 12.08 0.07 4.16
C TYR A 92 11.66 1.55 4.17
N ASP A 93 11.42 2.12 5.37
CA ASP A 93 11.12 3.54 5.60
C ASP A 93 12.37 4.44 5.61
N ARG A 94 13.49 3.94 5.10
CA ARG A 94 14.74 4.68 4.98
C ARG A 94 15.34 5.18 6.29
N GLY A 95 15.38 4.30 7.28
CA GLY A 95 16.04 4.54 8.55
C GLY A 95 16.79 3.32 9.07
N ILE A 96 17.58 3.52 10.12
CA ILE A 96 18.18 2.43 10.89
C ILE A 96 17.50 2.42 12.25
N ILE A 97 16.90 1.29 12.62
CA ILE A 97 16.33 1.09 13.96
C ILE A 97 17.20 0.08 14.71
N CYS A 98 17.67 0.47 15.90
CA CYS A 98 18.51 -0.38 16.74
C CYS A 98 17.79 -0.80 18.02
N SER A 99 17.78 -2.11 18.26
CA SER A 99 17.33 -2.69 19.53
C SER A 99 18.49 -2.63 20.53
N VAL A 100 18.51 -1.60 21.36
CA VAL A 100 19.43 -1.51 22.49
C VAL A 100 19.06 -2.58 23.52
N ASN A 101 19.94 -3.56 23.73
CA ASN A 101 19.83 -4.42 24.90
C ASN A 101 20.22 -3.57 26.11
N LYS A 102 19.26 -2.88 26.72
CA LYS A 102 19.44 -2.32 28.06
C LYS A 102 19.73 -3.51 28.97
N LYS A 103 21.01 -3.75 29.27
CA LYS A 103 21.38 -4.52 30.45
C LYS A 103 20.81 -3.73 31.63
N VAL A 104 19.67 -4.19 32.13
CA VAL A 104 19.16 -3.79 33.44
C VAL A 104 20.24 -4.24 34.42
N HIS A 105 20.99 -3.28 34.93
CA HIS A 105 22.06 -3.51 35.88
C HIS A 105 21.57 -3.26 37.29
#